data_AF-A0A6A7JTN5-F1
#
_entry.id   AF-A0A6A7JTN5-F1
#
_cell.length_a   1.000
_cell.length_b   1.000
_cell.length_c   1.000
_cell.angle_alpha   90.00
_cell.angle_beta   90.00
_cell.angle_gamma   90.00
#
_symmetry.space_group_name_H-M   'P 1'
#
loop_
_entity.id
_entity.type
_entity.pdbx_description
1 polymer ?
#
loop_
_entity_poly.entity_id
_entity_poly.type
_entity_poly.pdbx_seq_one_letter_code
_entity_poly.pdbx_strand_id
1 'polypeptide(L)'
;MRKAIIAGNGPSLKEIDYTKLPIDYDVFRCNQFYFEDKYYLGKNCKAVFYNPSLFFEQYYTLKHLIDKKEYKTDFIFCSTFNLVHLENENFSKIFYNYFPDAHLGYDFLKTLKEFDAYCKFHEIYLNQRITSGIYMCAIAIALGYKEIYLAGIDFYHNGSFYAFNTKQNNLIKLLPNFKNDNSHNIKHTKNMDIKALEFLEKTYEVQFYCLCPNSPLSHFIKTPPPVKNSTFKLEEKSNYIKDILIPSKEAYDIFSINFNVSKKPRLKQNIYYRLIENLLKLPSDIKHYYKSRKLK
;
A
#
# COMPACT_ATOMS: atom_id res chain seq x y z
N MET A 1 15.08 16.56 -15.92
CA MET A 1 14.97 15.77 -14.67
C MET A 1 13.56 15.22 -14.59
N ARG A 2 13.38 13.95 -14.15
CA ARG A 2 12.03 13.36 -14.05
C ARG A 2 11.27 13.97 -12.87
N LYS A 3 10.02 14.32 -13.10
CA LYS A 3 9.12 14.91 -12.11
C LYS A 3 8.09 13.87 -11.69
N ALA A 4 7.75 13.81 -10.42
CA ALA A 4 6.70 12.90 -9.94
C ALA A 4 5.53 13.70 -9.36
N ILE A 5 4.32 13.28 -9.67
CA ILE A 5 3.13 13.64 -8.91
C ILE A 5 2.82 12.50 -7.97
N ILE A 6 2.80 12.80 -6.67
CA ILE A 6 2.46 11.85 -5.61
C ILE A 6 1.10 12.22 -5.06
N ALA A 7 0.15 11.31 -5.23
CA ALA A 7 -1.23 11.51 -4.83
C ALA A 7 -1.61 10.62 -3.65
N GLY A 8 -1.90 11.26 -2.52
CA GLY A 8 -2.78 10.67 -1.53
C GLY A 8 -4.23 10.63 -2.02
N ASN A 9 -5.15 10.27 -1.12
CA ASN A 9 -6.56 10.10 -1.44
C ASN A 9 -7.48 11.03 -0.62
N GLY A 10 -6.92 12.08 -0.02
CA GLY A 10 -7.68 13.10 0.69
C GLY A 10 -8.52 13.97 -0.25
N PRO A 11 -9.43 14.81 0.28
CA PRO A 11 -10.40 15.57 -0.51
C PRO A 11 -9.76 16.48 -1.56
N SER A 12 -8.57 17.02 -1.27
CA SER A 12 -7.86 17.93 -2.17
C SER A 12 -7.46 17.30 -3.51
N LEU A 13 -7.51 15.98 -3.64
CA LEU A 13 -7.33 15.29 -4.93
C LEU A 13 -8.33 15.80 -5.99
N LYS A 14 -9.52 16.22 -5.57
CA LYS A 14 -10.56 16.79 -6.45
C LYS A 14 -10.35 18.26 -6.79
N GLU A 15 -9.39 18.90 -6.12
CA GLU A 15 -9.14 20.35 -6.15
C GLU A 15 -7.71 20.66 -6.64
N ILE A 16 -7.17 19.79 -7.49
CA ILE A 16 -5.89 20.04 -8.17
C ILE A 16 -6.04 21.27 -9.07
N ASP A 17 -5.13 22.23 -8.92
CA ASP A 17 -4.98 23.34 -9.85
C ASP A 17 -4.22 22.86 -11.09
N TYR A 18 -4.97 22.39 -12.09
CA TYR A 18 -4.41 21.83 -13.31
C TYR A 18 -3.55 22.82 -14.12
N THR A 19 -3.68 24.12 -13.89
CA THR A 19 -2.83 25.13 -14.54
C THR A 19 -1.37 25.08 -14.07
N LYS A 20 -1.12 24.38 -12.95
CA LYS A 20 0.19 24.24 -12.31
C LYS A 20 0.82 22.86 -12.50
N LEU A 21 0.19 21.98 -13.26
CA LEU A 21 0.77 20.68 -13.56
C LEU A 21 2.08 20.82 -14.34
N PRO A 22 3.12 20.04 -14.01
CA PRO A 22 4.30 19.93 -14.86
C PRO A 22 3.94 19.38 -16.26
N ILE A 23 4.77 19.66 -17.26
CA ILE A 23 4.53 19.22 -18.65
C ILE A 23 4.76 17.70 -18.80
N ASP A 24 5.84 17.20 -18.21
CA ASP A 24 6.24 15.79 -18.26
C ASP A 24 6.43 15.29 -16.83
N TYR A 25 5.67 14.26 -16.47
CA TYR A 25 5.62 13.74 -15.10
C TYR A 25 5.15 12.29 -15.04
N ASP A 26 5.64 11.61 -14.01
CA ASP A 26 5.21 10.30 -13.58
C ASP A 26 4.19 10.42 -12.44
N VAL A 27 3.27 9.46 -12.32
CA VAL A 27 2.18 9.49 -11.31
C VAL A 27 2.30 8.33 -10.32
N PHE A 28 2.30 8.65 -9.03
CA PHE A 28 2.36 7.69 -7.93
C PHE A 28 1.02 7.70 -7.19
N ARG A 29 0.38 6.54 -7.07
CA ARG A 29 -0.93 6.38 -6.40
C ARG A 29 -0.84 5.36 -5.28
N CYS A 30 -1.73 5.43 -4.29
CA CYS A 30 -1.75 4.42 -3.21
C CYS A 30 -3.14 3.92 -2.83
N ASN A 31 -3.19 2.72 -2.26
CA ASN A 31 -4.35 2.14 -1.61
C ASN A 31 -5.61 2.17 -2.50
N GLN A 32 -6.72 2.75 -2.05
CA GLN A 32 -8.00 2.75 -2.76
C GLN A 32 -8.09 3.84 -3.86
N PHE A 33 -6.98 4.26 -4.47
CA PHE A 33 -6.98 5.36 -5.45
C PHE A 33 -8.01 5.17 -6.58
N TYR A 34 -8.26 3.92 -6.98
CA TYR A 34 -9.19 3.56 -8.04
C TYR A 34 -10.67 3.77 -7.69
N PHE A 35 -11.00 4.11 -6.43
CA PHE A 35 -12.35 4.49 -6.04
C PHE A 35 -12.76 5.87 -6.58
N GLU A 36 -11.77 6.68 -7.01
CA GLU A 36 -12.03 7.98 -7.63
C GLU A 36 -13.05 7.88 -8.77
N ASP A 37 -13.96 8.84 -8.83
CA ASP A 37 -15.04 8.95 -9.82
C ASP A 37 -14.57 9.53 -11.16
N LYS A 38 -13.38 10.12 -11.19
CA LYS A 38 -12.74 10.69 -12.38
C LYS A 38 -11.26 10.36 -12.36
N TYR A 39 -10.63 10.33 -13.53
CA TYR A 39 -9.19 10.17 -13.63
C TYR A 39 -8.48 11.50 -13.32
N TYR A 40 -8.46 11.91 -12.04
CA TYR A 40 -7.88 13.18 -11.58
C TYR A 40 -6.41 13.38 -11.98
N LEU A 41 -5.67 12.29 -12.18
CA LEU A 41 -4.28 12.30 -12.65
C LEU A 41 -4.07 11.36 -13.85
N GLY A 42 -5.13 11.07 -14.59
CA GLY A 42 -5.09 10.14 -15.70
C GLY A 42 -5.00 8.66 -15.28
N LYS A 43 -4.89 7.79 -16.28
CA LYS A 43 -4.90 6.32 -16.14
C LYS A 43 -3.52 5.71 -15.98
N ASN A 44 -2.49 6.48 -16.34
CA ASN A 44 -1.11 6.03 -16.44
C ASN A 44 -0.40 6.29 -15.12
N CYS A 45 -0.29 5.26 -14.29
CA CYS A 45 0.53 5.32 -13.09
C CYS A 45 1.96 4.91 -13.46
N LYS A 46 2.94 5.57 -12.87
CA LYS A 46 4.31 5.05 -12.84
C LYS A 46 4.43 3.96 -11.80
N ALA A 47 3.84 4.18 -10.63
CA ALA A 47 3.90 3.27 -9.51
C ALA A 47 2.61 3.31 -8.70
N VAL A 48 2.17 2.14 -8.22
CA VAL A 48 1.08 2.00 -7.26
C VAL A 48 1.57 1.37 -5.97
N PHE A 49 1.09 1.86 -4.84
CA PHE A 49 1.56 1.48 -3.51
C PHE A 49 0.42 0.91 -2.67
N TYR A 50 0.63 -0.27 -2.09
CA TYR A 50 -0.36 -0.92 -1.24
C TYR A 50 0.25 -1.34 0.10
N ASN A 51 -0.53 -1.17 1.17
CA ASN A 51 -0.12 -1.62 2.50
C ASN A 51 -0.03 -3.15 2.56
N PRO A 52 0.92 -3.72 3.34
CA PRO A 52 1.07 -5.17 3.49
C PRO A 52 -0.20 -5.89 3.94
N SER A 53 -1.02 -5.24 4.77
CA SER A 53 -2.22 -5.84 5.37
C SER A 53 -3.32 -6.22 4.36
N LEU A 54 -3.36 -5.57 3.19
CA LEU A 54 -4.32 -5.85 2.11
C LEU A 54 -3.61 -6.11 0.78
N PHE A 55 -2.31 -6.39 0.79
CA PHE A 55 -1.55 -6.48 -0.46
C PHE A 55 -2.09 -7.60 -1.36
N PHE A 56 -2.53 -8.72 -0.78
CA PHE A 56 -3.08 -9.85 -1.51
C PHE A 56 -4.33 -9.47 -2.33
N GLU A 57 -5.30 -8.81 -1.69
CA GLU A 57 -6.54 -8.37 -2.33
C GLU A 57 -6.32 -7.18 -3.26
N GLN A 58 -5.42 -6.25 -2.91
CA GLN A 58 -5.10 -5.11 -3.75
C GLN A 58 -4.35 -5.52 -5.02
N TYR A 59 -3.43 -6.47 -4.93
CA TYR A 59 -2.76 -7.04 -6.09
C TYR A 59 -3.77 -7.72 -7.03
N TYR A 60 -4.68 -8.54 -6.47
CA TYR A 60 -5.77 -9.16 -7.23
C TYR A 60 -6.66 -8.12 -7.92
N THR A 61 -7.04 -7.06 -7.19
CA THR A 61 -7.85 -5.96 -7.72
C THR A 61 -7.11 -5.20 -8.81
N LEU A 62 -5.83 -4.93 -8.64
CA LEU A 62 -5.00 -4.25 -9.63
C LEU A 62 -4.94 -5.01 -10.95
N LYS A 63 -4.80 -6.34 -10.92
CA LYS A 63 -4.81 -7.14 -12.16
C LYS A 63 -6.12 -6.95 -12.92
N HIS A 64 -7.26 -6.91 -12.23
CA HIS A 64 -8.54 -6.63 -12.85
C HIS A 64 -8.66 -5.20 -13.40
N LEU A 65 -8.10 -4.20 -12.70
CA LEU A 65 -8.03 -2.82 -13.19
C LEU A 65 -7.23 -2.73 -14.50
N ILE A 66 -6.12 -3.47 -14.60
CA ILE A 66 -5.28 -3.54 -15.79
C ILE A 66 -6.00 -4.27 -16.93
N ASP A 67 -6.59 -5.43 -16.65
CA ASP A 67 -7.31 -6.24 -17.65
C ASP A 67 -8.50 -5.48 -18.25
N LYS A 68 -9.22 -4.72 -17.42
CA LYS A 68 -10.31 -3.83 -17.86
C LYS A 68 -9.83 -2.53 -18.49
N LYS A 69 -8.52 -2.30 -18.57
CA LYS A 69 -7.90 -1.07 -19.07
C LYS A 69 -8.38 0.17 -18.31
N GLU A 70 -8.73 0.03 -17.03
CA GLU A 70 -9.08 1.17 -16.17
C GLU A 70 -7.81 1.94 -15.77
N TYR A 71 -6.72 1.22 -15.48
CA TYR A 71 -5.41 1.81 -15.20
C TYR A 71 -4.29 0.97 -15.81
N LYS A 72 -3.11 1.59 -15.93
CA LYS A 72 -1.84 0.89 -16.18
C LYS A 72 -0.79 1.37 -15.18
N THR A 73 0.16 0.51 -14.83
CA THR A 73 1.26 0.85 -13.93
C THR A 73 2.54 0.13 -14.34
N ASP A 74 3.68 0.81 -14.19
CA ASP A 74 4.98 0.18 -14.46
C ASP A 74 5.49 -0.59 -13.23
N PHE A 75 5.25 -0.04 -12.03
CA PHE A 75 5.69 -0.64 -10.78
C PHE A 75 4.52 -0.89 -9.81
N ILE A 76 4.63 -1.98 -9.06
CA ILE A 76 3.70 -2.36 -8.00
C ILE A 76 4.50 -2.50 -6.72
N PHE A 77 4.24 -1.65 -5.74
CA PHE A 77 4.97 -1.63 -4.48
C PHE A 77 4.11 -2.08 -3.31
N CYS A 78 4.68 -2.94 -2.47
CA CYS A 78 4.20 -3.15 -1.11
C CYS A 78 4.92 -2.19 -0.16
N SER A 79 4.19 -1.34 0.55
CA SER A 79 4.77 -0.31 1.44
C SER A 79 5.26 -0.92 2.76
N THR A 80 6.43 -1.56 2.72
CA THR A 80 7.06 -2.27 3.85
C THR A 80 8.13 -1.45 4.57
N PHE A 81 8.38 -1.78 5.83
CA PHE A 81 9.38 -1.14 6.70
C PHE A 81 10.37 -2.15 7.34
N ASN A 82 10.17 -3.45 7.10
CA ASN A 82 10.94 -4.52 7.73
C ASN A 82 10.93 -4.44 9.26
N LEU A 83 9.73 -4.26 9.81
CA LEU A 83 9.44 -4.24 11.25
C LEU A 83 8.32 -5.24 11.56
N VAL A 84 8.59 -6.21 12.43
CA VAL A 84 7.70 -7.36 12.69
C VAL A 84 6.33 -6.98 13.26
N HIS A 85 6.19 -5.80 13.86
CA HIS A 85 4.89 -5.28 14.35
C HIS A 85 4.07 -4.56 13.28
N LEU A 86 4.66 -4.28 12.11
CA LEU A 86 4.00 -3.62 10.97
C LEU A 86 3.60 -4.60 9.87
N GLU A 87 4.39 -5.65 9.68
CA GLU A 87 4.22 -6.63 8.61
C GLU A 87 4.59 -8.04 9.07
N ASN A 88 4.00 -9.04 8.43
CA ASN A 88 4.34 -10.44 8.69
C ASN A 88 5.73 -10.76 8.10
N GLU A 89 6.65 -11.24 8.93
CA GLU A 89 8.01 -11.59 8.49
C GLU A 89 8.04 -12.63 7.35
N ASN A 90 7.15 -13.63 7.39
CA ASN A 90 7.05 -14.62 6.32
C ASN A 90 6.54 -14.01 5.02
N PHE A 91 5.64 -13.03 5.09
CA PHE A 91 5.14 -12.33 3.91
C PHE A 91 6.29 -11.69 3.14
N SER A 92 7.16 -10.94 3.83
CA SER A 92 8.32 -10.30 3.21
C SER A 92 9.31 -11.34 2.66
N LYS A 93 9.52 -12.47 3.35
CA LYS A 93 10.44 -13.54 2.89
C LYS A 93 9.98 -14.23 1.60
N ILE A 94 8.68 -14.50 1.46
CA ILE A 94 8.13 -15.24 0.31
C ILE A 94 7.55 -14.31 -0.76
N PHE A 95 7.62 -12.99 -0.56
CA PHE A 95 6.93 -11.98 -1.36
C PHE A 95 7.12 -12.18 -2.87
N TYR A 96 8.37 -12.25 -3.31
CA TYR A 96 8.73 -12.38 -4.73
C TYR A 96 8.34 -13.72 -5.35
N ASN A 97 8.09 -14.76 -4.55
CA ASN A 97 7.57 -16.04 -5.06
C ASN A 97 6.07 -15.95 -5.40
N TYR A 98 5.34 -15.07 -4.71
CA TYR A 98 3.90 -14.88 -4.89
C TYR A 98 3.57 -13.73 -5.84
N PHE A 99 4.39 -12.68 -5.82
CA PHE A 99 4.18 -11.44 -6.57
C PHE A 99 5.47 -11.10 -7.34
N PRO A 100 5.79 -11.87 -8.40
CA PRO A 100 7.09 -11.80 -9.07
C PRO A 100 7.33 -10.48 -9.85
N ASP A 101 6.26 -9.76 -10.19
CA ASP A 101 6.30 -8.46 -10.87
C ASP A 101 6.00 -7.28 -9.93
N ALA A 102 6.01 -7.51 -8.63
CA ALA A 102 5.90 -6.50 -7.60
C ALA A 102 7.20 -6.35 -6.83
N HIS A 103 7.30 -5.28 -6.04
CA HIS A 103 8.48 -4.94 -5.25
C HIS A 103 8.12 -4.67 -3.79
N LEU A 104 9.01 -5.11 -2.88
CA LEU A 104 9.00 -4.62 -1.52
C LEU A 104 9.54 -3.19 -1.52
N GLY A 105 8.73 -2.22 -1.08
CA GLY A 105 9.16 -0.83 -0.99
C GLY A 105 10.36 -0.63 -0.06
N TYR A 106 10.51 -1.50 0.96
CA TYR A 106 11.68 -1.46 1.84
C TYR A 106 13.02 -1.63 1.10
N ASP A 107 13.04 -2.32 -0.05
CA ASP A 107 14.26 -2.47 -0.85
C ASP A 107 14.79 -1.14 -1.37
N PHE A 108 13.92 -0.13 -1.48
CA PHE A 108 14.26 1.23 -1.88
C PHE A 108 14.33 2.16 -0.66
N LEU A 109 13.42 2.03 0.30
CA LEU A 109 13.46 2.87 1.52
C LEU A 109 14.81 2.76 2.25
N LYS A 110 15.35 1.55 2.35
CA LYS A 110 16.62 1.29 3.06
C LYS A 110 17.84 1.97 2.44
N THR A 111 17.76 2.44 1.18
CA THR A 111 18.86 3.18 0.54
C THR A 111 18.93 4.62 1.05
N LEU A 112 17.83 5.16 1.57
CA LEU A 112 17.75 6.45 2.26
C LEU A 112 18.02 6.25 3.76
N LYS A 113 19.28 5.91 4.10
CA LYS A 113 19.67 5.43 5.44
C LYS A 113 19.22 6.35 6.57
N GLU A 114 19.40 7.66 6.40
CA GLU A 114 19.05 8.68 7.38
C GLU A 114 17.53 8.75 7.59
N PHE A 115 16.75 8.62 6.51
CA PHE A 115 15.30 8.61 6.59
C PHE A 115 14.71 7.29 7.10
N ASP A 116 15.30 6.14 6.75
CA ASP A 116 14.92 4.85 7.34
C ASP A 116 15.14 4.89 8.87
N ALA A 117 16.31 5.37 9.31
CA ALA A 117 16.61 5.56 10.73
C ALA A 117 15.63 6.54 11.41
N TYR A 118 15.34 7.67 10.76
CA TYR A 118 14.35 8.64 11.23
C TYR A 118 12.97 7.98 11.44
N CYS A 119 12.47 7.26 10.42
CA CYS A 119 11.18 6.59 10.48
C CYS A 119 11.13 5.53 11.58
N LYS A 120 12.17 4.68 11.69
CA LYS A 120 12.22 3.64 12.72
C LYS A 120 12.27 4.23 14.12
N PHE A 121 13.04 5.30 14.34
CA PHE A 121 13.10 5.95 15.64
C PHE A 121 11.72 6.49 16.06
N HIS A 122 11.03 7.21 15.18
CA HIS A 122 9.73 7.79 15.47
C HIS A 122 8.65 6.72 15.67
N GLU A 123 8.66 5.64 14.87
CA GLU A 123 7.70 4.55 15.01
C GLU A 123 7.90 3.76 16.30
N ILE A 124 9.14 3.41 16.65
CA ILE A 124 9.46 2.51 17.77
C ILE A 124 9.39 3.25 19.11
N TYR A 125 9.99 4.44 19.19
CA TYR A 125 10.16 5.14 20.48
C TYR A 125 9.08 6.20 20.73
N LEU A 126 8.52 6.80 19.69
CA LEU A 126 7.58 7.91 19.81
C LEU A 126 6.15 7.57 19.37
N ASN A 127 5.93 6.34 18.88
CA ASN A 127 4.64 5.88 18.37
C ASN A 127 4.07 6.78 17.25
N GLN A 128 4.95 7.35 16.41
CA GLN A 128 4.62 8.26 15.32
C GLN A 128 4.91 7.62 13.97
N ARG A 129 3.94 7.65 13.05
CA ARG A 129 4.05 6.99 11.75
C ARG A 129 3.73 7.92 10.59
N ILE A 130 4.61 7.95 9.60
CA ILE A 130 4.35 8.62 8.33
C ILE A 130 3.18 7.97 7.57
N THR A 131 2.44 8.76 6.80
CA THR A 131 1.38 8.23 5.92
C THR A 131 1.94 7.64 4.62
N SER A 132 1.11 6.93 3.85
CA SER A 132 1.49 6.40 2.54
C SER A 132 1.94 7.48 1.56
N GLY A 133 1.41 8.71 1.66
CA GLY A 133 1.83 9.83 0.82
C GLY A 133 3.32 10.14 1.02
N ILE A 134 3.76 10.20 2.28
CA ILE A 134 5.16 10.48 2.63
C ILE A 134 6.06 9.28 2.29
N TYR A 135 5.57 8.05 2.49
CA TYR A 135 6.30 6.86 2.05
C TYR A 135 6.58 6.89 0.55
N MET A 136 5.59 7.26 -0.27
CA MET A 136 5.79 7.41 -1.72
C MET A 136 6.82 8.49 -2.04
N CYS A 137 6.87 9.61 -1.30
CA CYS A 137 7.91 10.62 -1.46
C CYS A 137 9.31 10.02 -1.28
N ALA A 138 9.52 9.26 -0.21
CA ALA A 138 10.80 8.59 0.04
C ALA A 138 11.18 7.63 -1.09
N ILE A 139 10.23 6.83 -1.58
CA ILE A 139 10.51 5.91 -2.70
C ILE A 139 10.81 6.66 -4.00
N ALA A 140 10.10 7.76 -4.28
CA ALA A 140 10.43 8.62 -5.43
C ALA A 140 11.85 9.19 -5.31
N ILE A 141 12.27 9.65 -4.13
CA ILE A 141 13.64 10.15 -3.91
C ILE A 141 14.67 9.02 -4.13
N ALA A 142 14.42 7.82 -3.60
CA ALA A 142 15.27 6.65 -3.81
C ALA A 142 15.39 6.24 -5.29
N LEU A 143 14.34 6.47 -6.09
CA LEU A 143 14.31 6.27 -7.53
C LEU A 143 14.95 7.43 -8.34
N GLY A 144 15.43 8.48 -7.67
CA GLY A 144 16.15 9.60 -8.28
C GLY A 144 15.29 10.79 -8.72
N TYR A 145 14.02 10.86 -8.32
CA TYR A 145 13.19 12.04 -8.57
C TYR A 145 13.65 13.21 -7.69
N LYS A 146 13.70 14.42 -8.27
CA LYS A 146 14.18 15.64 -7.61
C LYS A 146 13.13 16.73 -7.45
N GLU A 147 12.12 16.74 -8.31
CA GLU A 147 10.95 17.63 -8.20
C GLU A 147 9.70 16.78 -7.99
N ILE A 148 9.04 16.96 -6.84
CA ILE A 148 7.93 16.13 -6.39
C ILE A 148 6.72 17.03 -6.11
N TYR A 149 5.61 16.75 -6.77
CA TYR A 149 4.37 17.49 -6.71
C TYR A 149 3.34 16.69 -5.93
N LEU A 150 2.74 17.29 -4.91
CA LEU A 150 1.86 16.63 -3.94
C LEU A 150 0.41 17.02 -4.18
N ALA A 151 -0.47 16.03 -4.16
CA ALA A 151 -1.92 16.19 -4.23
C ALA A 151 -2.62 15.18 -3.29
N GLY A 152 -3.84 15.49 -2.83
CA GLY A 152 -4.63 14.53 -2.03
C GLY A 152 -4.02 14.20 -0.66
N ILE A 153 -3.20 15.07 -0.09
CA ILE A 153 -2.61 14.92 1.26
C ILE A 153 -3.20 16.00 2.15
N ASP A 154 -4.16 15.62 2.99
CA ASP A 154 -4.97 16.57 3.78
C ASP A 154 -4.92 16.30 5.29
N PHE A 155 -3.98 15.45 5.72
CA PHE A 155 -3.74 15.09 7.13
C PHE A 155 -4.97 14.60 7.91
N TYR A 156 -5.98 14.08 7.21
CA TYR A 156 -7.27 13.70 7.80
C TYR A 156 -7.92 14.84 8.61
N HIS A 157 -7.73 16.08 8.16
CA HIS A 157 -8.33 17.25 8.79
C HIS A 157 -9.86 17.12 8.81
N ASN A 158 -10.47 17.30 9.99
CA ASN A 158 -11.89 17.09 10.28
C ASN A 158 -12.41 15.63 10.19
N GLY A 159 -11.54 14.63 10.01
CA GLY A 159 -11.92 13.21 9.96
C GLY A 159 -11.25 12.47 8.81
N SER A 160 -11.57 11.18 8.62
CA SER A 160 -11.04 10.39 7.51
C SER A 160 -11.81 10.65 6.22
N PHE A 161 -11.94 11.92 5.85
CA PHE A 161 -12.51 12.29 4.59
C PHE A 161 -11.53 11.94 3.48
N TYR A 162 -11.99 11.09 2.57
CA TYR A 162 -11.32 10.78 1.33
C TYR A 162 -12.01 11.55 0.20
N ALA A 163 -11.35 11.69 -0.95
CA ALA A 163 -11.98 12.25 -2.14
C ALA A 163 -13.24 11.50 -2.56
N PHE A 164 -13.37 10.22 -2.20
CA PHE A 164 -14.42 9.32 -2.64
C PHE A 164 -15.04 8.56 -1.47
N ASN A 165 -16.21 7.95 -1.72
CA ASN A 165 -16.88 7.14 -0.72
C ASN A 165 -16.12 5.82 -0.48
N THR A 166 -15.49 5.70 0.69
CA THR A 166 -14.76 4.49 1.11
C THR A 166 -15.63 3.48 1.86
N LYS A 167 -16.91 3.80 2.15
CA LYS A 167 -17.85 2.88 2.81
C LYS A 167 -18.41 1.85 1.81
N GLN A 168 -17.52 1.03 1.26
CA GLN A 168 -17.83 -0.01 0.29
C GLN A 168 -17.86 -1.39 0.97
N ASN A 169 -18.67 -2.30 0.42
CA ASN A 169 -19.00 -3.57 1.10
C ASN A 169 -17.78 -4.47 1.34
N ASN A 170 -16.97 -4.68 0.31
CA ASN A 170 -15.80 -5.57 0.40
C ASN A 170 -14.69 -4.93 1.24
N LEU A 171 -14.46 -3.62 1.07
CA LEU A 171 -13.48 -2.91 1.90
C LEU A 171 -13.85 -2.97 3.38
N ILE A 172 -15.13 -2.75 3.73
CA ILE A 172 -15.63 -2.86 5.10
C ILE A 172 -15.51 -4.30 5.63
N LYS A 173 -15.73 -5.31 4.79
CA LYS A 173 -15.58 -6.72 5.17
C LYS A 173 -14.14 -7.04 5.56
N LEU A 174 -13.15 -6.52 4.82
CA LEU A 174 -11.73 -6.74 5.07
C LEU A 174 -11.18 -5.85 6.20
N LEU A 175 -11.61 -4.59 6.24
CA LEU A 175 -11.19 -3.56 7.19
C LEU A 175 -12.42 -2.87 7.81
N PRO A 176 -13.02 -3.46 8.87
CA PRO A 176 -14.24 -2.94 9.49
C PRO A 176 -14.15 -1.51 10.02
N ASN A 177 -12.95 -1.00 10.29
CA ASN A 177 -12.70 0.38 10.69
C ASN A 177 -13.17 1.41 9.64
N PHE A 178 -13.26 1.04 8.35
CA PHE A 178 -13.84 1.89 7.31
C PHE A 178 -15.36 2.11 7.42
N LYS A 179 -16.05 1.43 8.35
CA LYS A 179 -17.43 1.79 8.72
C LYS A 179 -17.51 3.15 9.39
N ASN A 180 -16.44 3.53 10.10
CA ASN A 180 -16.37 4.73 10.93
C ASN A 180 -15.74 5.88 10.14
N ASP A 181 -16.08 7.11 10.51
CA ASP A 181 -15.53 8.31 9.87
C ASP A 181 -14.06 8.57 10.28
N ASN A 182 -13.57 7.90 11.34
CA ASN A 182 -12.17 7.91 11.76
C ASN A 182 -11.52 6.53 11.56
N SER A 183 -11.29 6.17 10.30
CA SER A 183 -10.73 4.88 9.90
C SER A 183 -9.20 4.85 9.82
N HIS A 184 -8.53 6.01 9.84
CA HIS A 184 -7.07 6.11 9.78
C HIS A 184 -6.40 5.70 11.11
N ASN A 185 -5.10 5.35 11.03
CA ASN A 185 -4.33 4.96 12.20
C ASN A 185 -4.02 6.18 13.08
N ILE A 186 -4.26 6.07 14.39
CA ILE A 186 -4.01 7.13 15.38
C ILE A 186 -2.55 7.60 15.44
N LYS A 187 -1.60 6.78 14.96
CA LYS A 187 -0.17 7.17 14.88
C LYS A 187 0.11 8.19 13.79
N HIS A 188 -0.82 8.41 12.85
CA HIS A 188 -0.69 9.41 11.80
C HIS A 188 -1.06 10.78 12.34
N THR A 189 -0.14 11.73 12.23
CA THR A 189 -0.40 13.12 12.62
C THR A 189 0.12 14.06 11.54
N LYS A 190 -0.56 15.19 11.37
CA LYS A 190 -0.09 16.29 10.49
C LYS A 190 1.38 16.63 10.75
N ASN A 191 1.74 16.79 12.01
CA ASN A 191 3.09 17.20 12.41
C ASN A 191 4.15 16.15 12.04
N MET A 192 3.83 14.85 12.13
CA MET A 192 4.75 13.80 11.70
C MET A 192 4.99 13.86 10.19
N ASP A 193 3.94 14.01 9.39
CA ASP A 193 4.07 14.07 7.93
C ASP A 193 4.81 15.33 7.46
N ILE A 194 4.53 16.50 8.05
CA ILE A 194 5.23 17.74 7.73
C ILE A 194 6.72 17.65 8.07
N LYS A 195 7.07 17.20 9.29
CA LYS A 195 8.48 17.05 9.68
C LYS A 195 9.22 16.04 8.83
N ALA A 196 8.55 14.97 8.40
CA ALA A 196 9.13 13.99 7.49
C ALA A 196 9.38 14.58 6.09
N LEU A 197 8.47 15.42 5.56
CA LEU A 197 8.70 16.14 4.30
C LEU A 197 9.88 17.11 4.40
N GLU A 198 9.93 17.93 5.46
CA GLU A 198 11.05 18.85 5.71
C GLU A 198 12.39 18.11 5.82
N PHE A 199 12.39 16.96 6.52
CA PHE A 199 13.57 16.11 6.63
C PHE A 199 14.03 15.61 5.25
N LEU A 200 13.10 15.07 4.44
CA LEU A 200 13.41 14.57 3.11
C LEU A 200 13.93 15.68 2.20
N GLU A 201 13.28 16.86 2.21
CA GLU A 201 13.64 18.02 1.39
C GLU A 201 15.07 18.47 1.68
N LYS A 202 15.39 18.65 2.97
CA LYS A 202 16.69 19.12 3.42
C LYS A 202 17.80 18.07 3.24
N THR A 203 17.53 16.81 3.55
CA THR A 203 18.56 15.77 3.60
C THR A 203 18.95 15.28 2.21
N TYR A 204 18.00 15.21 1.27
CA TYR A 204 18.23 14.65 -0.07
C TYR A 204 18.19 15.69 -1.19
N GLU A 205 18.14 16.97 -0.83
CA GLU A 205 18.16 18.12 -1.74
C GLU A 205 17.14 17.93 -2.88
N VAL A 206 15.88 17.78 -2.49
CA VAL A 206 14.74 17.67 -3.40
C VAL A 206 13.81 18.87 -3.20
N GLN A 207 12.84 19.04 -4.09
CA GLN A 207 11.86 20.11 -4.00
C GLN A 207 10.45 19.52 -3.95
N PHE A 208 9.69 19.95 -2.94
CA PHE A 208 8.27 19.64 -2.86
C PHE A 208 7.41 20.83 -3.31
N TYR A 209 6.32 20.51 -4.00
CA TYR A 209 5.32 21.47 -4.46
C TYR A 209 3.92 20.99 -4.11
N CYS A 210 3.03 21.89 -3.69
CA CYS A 210 1.62 21.59 -3.45
C CYS A 210 0.77 21.96 -4.68
N LEU A 211 0.09 20.99 -5.28
CA LEU A 211 -0.79 21.20 -6.43
C LEU A 211 -2.23 21.63 -6.05
N CYS A 212 -2.56 21.61 -4.76
CA CYS A 212 -3.91 21.84 -4.27
C CYS A 212 -3.93 23.09 -3.36
N PRO A 213 -4.17 24.30 -3.89
CA PRO A 213 -4.06 25.55 -3.13
C PRO A 213 -4.95 25.60 -1.87
N ASN A 214 -6.11 24.94 -1.91
CA ASN A 214 -7.07 24.91 -0.80
C ASN A 214 -6.78 23.81 0.23
N SER A 215 -5.82 22.91 -0.04
CA SER A 215 -5.45 21.86 0.91
C SER A 215 -4.76 22.47 2.12
N PRO A 216 -4.92 21.92 3.35
CA PRO A 216 -4.11 22.32 4.49
C PRO A 216 -2.59 22.18 4.23
N LEU A 217 -2.16 21.34 3.28
CA LEU A 217 -0.76 21.19 2.87
C LEU A 217 -0.16 22.49 2.30
N SER A 218 -0.95 23.33 1.63
CA SER A 218 -0.46 24.55 0.96
C SER A 218 0.11 25.60 1.92
N HIS A 219 -0.21 25.50 3.21
CA HIS A 219 0.35 26.35 4.27
C HIS A 219 1.80 26.00 4.62
N PHE A 220 2.25 24.78 4.28
CA PHE A 220 3.58 24.27 4.63
C PHE A 220 4.46 24.06 3.40
N ILE A 221 3.86 23.64 2.28
CA ILE A 221 4.56 23.38 1.03
C ILE A 221 4.11 24.39 -0.02
N LYS A 222 5.07 25.09 -0.62
CA LYS A 222 4.80 26.12 -1.63
C LYS A 222 4.04 25.56 -2.83
N THR A 223 3.13 26.35 -3.38
CA THR A 223 2.51 26.02 -4.67
C THR A 223 3.47 26.31 -5.83
N PRO A 224 3.53 25.47 -6.88
CA PRO A 224 4.39 25.72 -8.03
C PRO A 224 3.84 26.87 -8.89
N PRO A 225 4.70 27.54 -9.69
CA PRO A 225 4.23 28.55 -10.62
C PRO A 225 3.32 27.92 -11.71
N PRO A 226 2.36 28.68 -12.26
CA PRO A 226 1.56 28.22 -13.40
C PRO A 226 2.43 27.86 -14.60
N VAL A 227 2.05 26.80 -15.31
CA VAL A 227 2.73 26.33 -16.52
C VAL A 227 1.93 26.81 -17.72
N LYS A 228 2.56 27.63 -18.57
CA LYS A 228 1.95 28.07 -19.84
C LYS A 228 1.61 26.84 -20.68
N ASN A 229 0.38 26.80 -21.21
CA ASN A 229 -0.15 25.70 -22.02
C ASN A 229 -0.31 24.36 -21.27
N SER A 230 -0.40 24.36 -19.93
CA SER A 230 -0.87 23.15 -19.23
C SER A 230 -2.30 22.84 -19.67
N THR A 231 -2.48 21.75 -20.41
CA THR A 231 -3.80 21.26 -20.82
C THR A 231 -4.00 19.88 -20.22
N PHE A 232 -4.73 19.83 -19.11
CA PHE A 232 -5.19 18.56 -18.54
C PHE A 232 -6.65 18.36 -18.89
N LYS A 233 -6.95 17.23 -19.54
CA LYS A 233 -8.32 16.82 -19.84
C LYS A 233 -8.78 15.87 -18.74
N LEU A 234 -9.67 16.35 -17.88
CA LEU A 234 -10.29 15.50 -16.86
C LEU A 234 -11.26 14.52 -17.54
N GLU A 235 -11.04 13.23 -17.32
CA GLU A 235 -11.86 12.15 -17.88
C GLU A 235 -12.78 11.56 -16.80
N GLU A 236 -14.07 11.46 -17.10
CA GLU A 236 -15.07 10.79 -16.24
C GLU A 236 -14.90 9.26 -16.26
N LYS A 237 -15.27 8.59 -15.16
CA LYS A 237 -15.33 7.13 -15.10
C LYS A 237 -16.78 6.64 -15.12
N SER A 238 -17.06 5.65 -15.97
CA SER A 238 -18.34 4.96 -16.02
C SER A 238 -18.12 3.46 -15.83
N ASN A 239 -19.05 2.79 -15.14
CA ASN A 239 -19.02 1.33 -14.88
C ASN A 239 -17.65 0.80 -14.39
N TYR A 240 -16.97 1.57 -13.54
CA TYR A 240 -15.61 1.32 -13.07
C TYR A 240 -15.57 0.50 -11.77
N ILE A 241 -14.43 -0.12 -11.48
CA ILE A 241 -14.20 -0.82 -10.20
C ILE A 241 -14.04 0.24 -9.10
N LYS A 242 -14.99 0.24 -8.16
CA LYS A 242 -15.05 1.20 -7.03
C LYS A 242 -15.08 0.56 -5.67
N ASP A 243 -14.77 -0.74 -5.60
CA ASP A 243 -14.61 -1.50 -4.36
C ASP A 243 -13.46 -2.49 -4.57
N ILE A 244 -12.78 -2.85 -3.49
CA ILE A 244 -11.73 -3.87 -3.52
C ILE A 244 -12.36 -5.23 -3.87
N LEU A 245 -11.69 -6.02 -4.70
CA LEU A 245 -12.17 -7.35 -5.07
C LEU A 245 -11.68 -8.38 -4.03
N ILE A 246 -12.54 -9.37 -3.75
CA ILE A 246 -12.23 -10.46 -2.83
C ILE A 246 -11.77 -11.68 -3.63
N PRO A 247 -10.54 -12.18 -3.45
CA PRO A 247 -10.09 -13.45 -4.03
C PRO A 247 -10.98 -14.62 -3.58
N SER A 248 -10.95 -15.72 -4.34
CA SER A 248 -11.70 -16.92 -3.97
C SER A 248 -11.18 -17.53 -2.65
N LYS A 249 -11.99 -18.38 -2.02
CA LYS A 249 -11.61 -19.06 -0.78
C LYS A 249 -10.36 -19.92 -0.97
N GLU A 250 -10.27 -20.62 -2.10
CA GLU A 250 -9.13 -21.47 -2.46
C GLU A 250 -7.85 -20.63 -2.59
N ALA A 251 -7.94 -19.42 -3.15
CA ALA A 251 -6.81 -18.49 -3.23
C ALA A 251 -6.32 -18.06 -1.84
N TYR A 252 -7.25 -17.76 -0.92
CA TYR A 252 -6.91 -17.50 0.48
C TYR A 252 -6.28 -18.71 1.17
N ASP A 253 -6.79 -19.92 0.93
CA ASP A 253 -6.24 -21.14 1.50
C ASP A 253 -4.78 -21.34 1.07
N ILE A 254 -4.48 -21.19 -0.23
CA ILE A 254 -3.11 -21.26 -0.78
C ILE A 254 -2.20 -20.20 -0.18
N PHE A 255 -2.67 -18.95 -0.08
CA PHE A 255 -1.89 -17.87 0.50
C PHE A 255 -1.63 -18.10 1.99
N SER A 256 -2.65 -18.55 2.73
CA SER A 256 -2.59 -18.75 4.18
C SER A 256 -1.63 -19.87 4.61
N ILE A 257 -1.52 -20.95 3.82
CA ILE A 257 -0.61 -22.08 4.09
C ILE A 257 0.83 -21.58 4.23
N ASN A 258 1.23 -20.66 3.37
CA ASN A 258 2.60 -20.13 3.33
C ASN A 258 2.79 -18.84 4.14
N PHE A 259 1.72 -18.07 4.38
CA PHE A 259 1.71 -16.88 5.26
C PHE A 259 1.77 -17.26 6.75
N ASN A 260 1.17 -18.40 7.14
CA ASN A 260 1.10 -18.91 8.51
C ASN A 260 2.08 -20.08 8.79
N VAL A 261 3.17 -20.25 8.03
CA VAL A 261 4.12 -21.37 8.25
C VAL A 261 4.76 -21.33 9.65
N SER A 262 4.76 -20.17 10.32
CA SER A 262 5.13 -20.04 11.74
C SER A 262 4.08 -20.56 12.73
N LYS A 263 2.88 -20.92 12.24
CA LYS A 263 1.75 -21.51 12.98
C LYS A 263 1.33 -22.87 12.44
N LYS A 264 2.26 -23.72 11.95
CA LYS A 264 2.03 -25.15 12.23
C LYS A 264 1.90 -25.24 13.75
N PRO A 265 0.83 -25.83 14.32
CA PRO A 265 0.70 -25.91 15.77
C PRO A 265 2.03 -26.49 16.27
N ARG A 266 2.75 -25.78 17.15
CA ARG A 266 4.06 -26.24 17.69
C ARG A 266 3.98 -27.72 18.11
N LEU A 267 2.80 -28.13 18.56
CA LEU A 267 2.40 -29.49 18.85
C LEU A 267 2.66 -30.48 17.69
N LYS A 268 2.17 -30.23 16.47
CA LYS A 268 2.37 -31.13 15.31
C LYS A 268 3.81 -31.20 14.80
N GLN A 269 4.68 -30.28 15.21
CA GLN A 269 6.12 -30.32 14.93
C GLN A 269 6.93 -30.92 16.09
N ASN A 270 6.36 -31.00 17.29
CA ASN A 270 7.02 -31.56 18.46
C ASN A 270 7.21 -33.08 18.28
N ILE A 271 8.45 -33.54 18.43
CA ILE A 271 8.80 -34.95 18.21
C ILE A 271 8.02 -35.89 19.14
N TYR A 272 7.82 -35.51 20.41
CA TYR A 272 7.07 -36.32 21.38
C TYR A 272 5.60 -36.42 21.02
N TYR A 273 4.98 -35.30 20.62
CA TYR A 273 3.59 -35.34 20.17
C TYR A 273 3.40 -36.19 18.91
N ARG A 274 4.28 -36.08 17.91
CA ARG A 274 4.24 -36.94 16.71
C ARG A 274 4.42 -38.40 17.07
N LEU A 275 5.28 -38.71 18.04
CA LEU A 275 5.52 -40.08 18.49
C LEU A 275 4.27 -40.64 19.19
N ILE A 276 3.62 -39.86 20.05
CA ILE A 276 2.36 -40.22 20.72
C ILE A 276 1.22 -40.36 19.69
N GLU A 277 1.06 -39.40 18.78
CA GLU A 277 0.03 -39.42 17.75
C GLU A 277 0.17 -40.65 16.83
N ASN A 278 1.41 -40.98 16.44
CA ASN A 278 1.70 -42.17 15.64
C ASN A 278 1.44 -43.47 16.43
N LEU A 279 1.81 -43.53 17.71
CA LEU A 279 1.50 -44.69 18.56
C LEU A 279 -0.01 -44.91 18.74
N LEU A 280 -0.78 -43.82 18.87
CA LEU A 280 -2.25 -43.90 18.96
C LEU A 280 -2.90 -44.35 17.65
N LYS A 281 -2.32 -43.98 16.49
CA LYS A 281 -2.82 -44.41 15.16
C LYS A 281 -2.34 -45.81 14.75
N LEU A 282 -1.24 -46.28 15.33
CA LEU A 282 -0.60 -47.55 14.99
C LEU A 282 -1.57 -48.76 14.96
N PRO A 283 -2.50 -48.95 15.91
CA PRO A 283 -3.44 -50.07 15.85
C PRO A 283 -4.36 -50.02 14.63
N SER A 284 -4.81 -48.82 14.25
CA SER A 284 -5.64 -48.60 13.05
C SER A 284 -4.84 -48.86 11.78
N ASP A 285 -3.60 -48.37 11.73
CA ASP A 285 -2.71 -48.55 10.57
C ASP A 285 -2.36 -50.03 10.36
N ILE A 286 -2.09 -50.77 11.45
CA ILE A 286 -1.90 -52.22 11.44
C ILE A 286 -3.16 -52.93 10.93
N LYS A 287 -4.35 -52.54 11.43
CA LYS A 287 -5.63 -53.11 10.97
C LYS A 287 -5.85 -52.87 9.48
N HIS A 288 -5.56 -51.67 8.98
CA HIS A 288 -5.64 -51.34 7.55
C HIS A 288 -4.63 -52.11 6.69
N TYR A 289 -3.40 -52.28 7.19
CA TYR A 289 -2.36 -53.07 6.53
C TYR A 289 -2.77 -54.54 6.36
N TYR A 290 -3.29 -55.19 7.40
CA TYR A 290 -3.76 -56.57 7.30
C TYR A 290 -5.05 -56.70 6.48
N LYS A 291 -5.95 -55.72 6.56
CA LYS A 291 -7.18 -55.71 5.75
C LYS A 291 -6.89 -55.56 4.25
N SER A 292 -5.91 -54.73 3.88
CA SER A 292 -5.48 -54.56 2.49
C SER A 292 -4.72 -55.79 1.94
N ARG A 293 -4.10 -56.60 2.82
CA ARG A 293 -3.46 -57.86 2.42
C ARG A 293 -4.40 -59.07 2.35
N LYS A 294 -5.54 -59.05 3.03
CA LYS A 294 -6.59 -60.09 2.89
C LYS A 294 -7.42 -59.97 1.61
N LEU A 295 -7.25 -58.88 0.85
CA LEU A 295 -7.93 -58.62 -0.44
C LEU A 295 -7.03 -58.92 -1.65
N LYS A 296 -5.92 -59.65 -1.45
CA LYS A 296 -5.12 -60.26 -2.50
C LYS A 296 -5.22 -61.77 -2.44
#